data_AF-A0A2V9HK43-F1
#
_entry.id   AF-A0A2V9HK43-F1
#
_cell.length_a   1.000
_cell.length_b   1.000
_cell.length_c   1.000
_cell.angle_alpha   90.00
_cell.angle_beta   90.00
_cell.angle_gamma   90.00
#
_symmetry.space_group_name_H-M   'P 1'
#
loop_
_entity.id
_entity.type
_entity.pdbx_description
1 polymer ?
#
loop_
_entity_poly.entity_id
_entity_poly.type
_entity_poly.pdbx_seq_one_letter_code
_entity_poly.pdbx_strand_id
1 'polypeptide(L)'
;MGETRPYFVNKRVQVIDPRERQIVGLWRKGHLSRGTITNYLYWVRRFRKCCEIRNLIEAEQLTVAGVERFLRAYVGPRLKGRRSAQSSRGVASKALHAWACALRDLGTPLPQWREKPTPQLPPLVSEYCKYRRLHNGVSDGTLIRDIETARGFLLQLRSRTKPVERTTLNDVDAFVRNLSTRLAKRTVADTCSSLRAFLRFLHITG
;
A
#
# COMPACT_ATOMS: atom_id res chain seq x y z
N MET A 1 -4.50 40.94 -11.33
CA MET A 1 -3.56 40.90 -10.19
C MET A 1 -3.11 39.46 -10.02
N GLY A 2 -1.87 39.16 -10.37
CA GLY A 2 -1.33 37.80 -10.37
C GLY A 2 -0.86 37.37 -8.99
N GLU A 3 -1.39 36.26 -8.49
CA GLU A 3 -0.92 35.60 -7.27
C GLU A 3 0.49 35.03 -7.48
N THR A 4 1.44 35.60 -6.75
CA THR A 4 2.83 35.19 -6.66
C THR A 4 2.94 33.78 -6.08
N ARG A 5 3.40 32.84 -6.90
CA ARG A 5 3.90 31.53 -6.45
C ARG A 5 5.02 31.77 -5.41
N PRO A 6 5.01 31.12 -4.23
CA PRO A 6 6.10 31.29 -3.29
C PRO A 6 7.36 30.63 -3.87
N TYR A 7 8.27 31.47 -4.33
CA TYR A 7 9.66 31.11 -4.61
C TYR A 7 10.27 30.56 -3.32
N PHE A 8 10.68 29.29 -3.33
CA PHE A 8 11.41 28.69 -2.23
C PHE A 8 12.79 29.35 -2.15
N VAL A 9 12.91 30.38 -1.31
CA VAL A 9 14.18 31.01 -0.96
C VAL A 9 15.11 29.95 -0.39
N ASN A 10 16.33 29.93 -0.93
CA ASN A 10 17.44 29.01 -0.68
C ASN A 10 17.94 29.11 0.79
N LYS A 11 17.13 28.69 1.76
CA LYS A 11 17.50 28.67 3.18
C LYS A 11 18.39 27.44 3.46
N ARG A 12 19.51 27.67 4.16
CA ARG A 12 20.38 26.60 4.70
C ARG A 12 19.50 25.56 5.41
N VAL A 13 19.79 24.26 5.22
CA VAL A 13 19.12 23.19 5.96
C VAL A 13 19.41 23.41 7.45
N GLN A 14 18.47 24.03 8.17
CA GLN A 14 18.55 24.19 9.61
C GLN A 14 18.27 22.83 10.22
N VAL A 15 19.20 22.32 11.03
CA VAL A 15 19.09 21.05 11.75
C VAL A 15 18.85 21.39 13.22
N ILE A 16 17.79 20.85 13.81
CA ILE A 16 17.36 21.22 15.17
C ILE A 16 18.00 20.31 16.23
N ASP A 17 18.18 19.02 15.92
CA ASP A 17 18.71 18.06 16.89
C ASP A 17 19.85 17.18 16.33
N PRO A 18 20.63 16.51 17.21
CA PRO A 18 21.73 15.64 16.78
C PRO A 18 21.29 14.48 15.87
N ARG A 19 20.05 13.99 16.02
CA ARG A 19 19.48 12.87 15.24
C ARG A 19 19.16 13.30 13.81
N GLU A 20 18.55 14.48 13.63
CA GLU A 20 18.37 15.14 12.34
C GLU A 20 19.72 15.38 11.67
N ARG A 21 20.77 15.75 12.42
CA ARG A 21 22.12 15.97 11.86
C ARG A 21 22.69 14.71 11.23
N GLN A 22 22.60 13.58 11.94
CA GLN A 22 23.08 12.29 11.47
C GLN A 22 22.32 11.83 10.23
N ILE A 23 20.99 11.93 10.25
CA ILE A 23 20.13 11.52 9.13
C ILE A 23 20.32 12.43 7.91
N VAL A 24 20.45 13.74 8.09
CA VAL A 24 20.80 14.66 7.00
C VAL A 24 22.17 14.32 6.42
N GLY A 25 23.12 13.88 7.25
CA GLY A 25 24.40 13.34 6.80
C GLY A 25 24.24 12.12 5.88
N LEU A 26 23.41 11.15 6.28
CA LEU A 26 23.10 9.97 5.46
C LEU A 26 22.42 10.33 4.15
N TRP A 27 21.42 11.22 4.18
CA TRP A 27 20.72 11.67 2.98
C TRP A 27 21.63 12.43 2.01
N ARG A 28 22.58 13.23 2.52
CA ARG A 28 23.58 13.89 1.68
C ARG A 28 24.53 12.89 1.02
N LYS A 29 24.98 11.87 1.77
CA LYS A 29 25.78 10.76 1.22
C LYS A 29 25.00 10.00 0.14
N GLY A 30 23.69 9.84 0.32
CA GLY A 30 22.77 9.28 -0.68
C GLY A 30 22.34 10.24 -1.81
N HIS A 31 23.04 11.36 -2.00
CA HIS A 31 22.80 12.34 -3.06
C HIS A 31 21.42 13.04 -3.07
N LEU A 32 20.72 13.12 -1.93
CA LEU A 32 19.50 13.92 -1.86
C LEU A 32 19.83 15.42 -1.98
N SER A 33 19.08 16.11 -2.84
CA SER A 33 19.24 17.56 -3.01
C SER A 33 18.89 18.33 -1.73
N ARG A 34 19.51 19.51 -1.56
CA ARG A 34 19.22 20.38 -0.40
C ARG A 34 17.75 20.74 -0.28
N GLY A 35 17.08 21.04 -1.41
CA GLY A 35 15.65 21.35 -1.43
C GLY A 35 14.79 20.17 -1.00
N THR A 36 15.14 18.96 -1.42
CA THR A 36 14.48 17.72 -0.98
C THR A 36 14.64 17.51 0.52
N ILE A 37 15.86 17.70 1.05
CA ILE A 37 16.14 17.55 2.48
C ILE A 37 15.32 18.54 3.31
N THR A 38 15.25 19.82 2.91
CA THR A 38 14.44 20.82 3.61
C THR A 38 12.96 20.44 3.63
N ASN A 39 12.42 20.00 2.48
CA ASN A 39 11.04 19.52 2.40
C ASN A 39 10.80 18.27 3.25
N TYR A 40 11.77 17.36 3.32
CA TYR A 40 11.63 16.14 4.13
C TYR A 40 11.64 16.47 5.62
N LEU A 41 12.57 17.32 6.08
CA LEU A 41 12.61 17.77 7.48
C LEU A 41 11.34 18.52 7.89
N TYR A 42 10.76 19.31 6.99
CA TYR A 42 9.47 19.97 7.24
C TYR A 42 8.39 18.94 7.62
N TRP A 43 8.25 17.86 6.85
CA TRP A 43 7.26 16.82 7.13
C TRP A 43 7.60 15.98 8.36
N VAL A 44 8.86 15.64 8.56
CA VAL A 44 9.33 14.89 9.74
C VAL A 44 9.03 15.65 11.03
N ARG A 45 9.33 16.95 11.09
CA ARG A 45 9.05 17.78 12.28
C ARG A 45 7.56 17.88 12.57
N ARG A 46 6.74 18.04 11.53
CA ARG A 46 5.28 18.08 11.66
C ARG A 46 4.73 16.76 12.20
N PHE A 47 5.29 15.64 11.73
CA PHE A 47 4.94 14.31 12.22
C PHE A 47 5.34 14.12 13.69
N ARG A 48 6.59 14.42 14.05
CA ARG A 48 7.09 14.33 15.43
C ARG A 48 6.26 15.17 16.41
N LYS A 49 5.98 16.43 16.05
CA LYS A 49 5.10 17.30 16.85
C LYS A 49 3.68 16.73 16.98
N CYS A 50 3.17 16.05 15.95
CA CYS A 50 1.85 15.41 16.03
C CYS A 50 1.85 14.18 16.94
N CYS A 51 2.93 13.39 16.91
CA CYS A 51 3.15 12.30 17.84
C CYS A 51 3.23 12.80 19.30
N GLU A 52 3.99 13.87 19.55
CA GLU A 52 4.10 14.52 20.87
C GLU A 52 2.73 14.98 21.39
N ILE A 53 1.97 15.75 20.60
CA ILE A 53 0.64 16.25 21.00
C ILE A 53 -0.33 15.11 21.30
N ARG A 54 -0.19 13.97 20.63
CA ARG A 54 -1.07 12.80 20.78
C ARG A 54 -0.51 11.74 21.73
N ASN A 55 0.60 12.03 22.39
CA ASN A 55 1.33 11.10 23.26
C ASN A 55 1.60 9.73 22.60
N LEU A 56 1.98 9.75 21.30
CA LEU A 56 2.32 8.57 20.52
C LEU A 56 3.83 8.41 20.41
N ILE A 57 4.31 7.17 20.45
CA ILE A 57 5.74 6.86 20.24
C ILE A 57 6.06 6.99 18.74
N GLU A 58 6.96 7.92 18.38
CA GLU A 58 7.35 8.20 16.98
C GLU A 58 7.73 6.92 16.22
N ALA A 59 8.59 6.09 16.83
CA ALA A 59 9.11 4.87 16.24
C ALA A 59 7.99 3.89 15.83
N GLU A 60 6.98 3.70 16.68
CA GLU A 60 5.85 2.81 16.42
C GLU A 60 4.93 3.34 15.33
N GLN A 61 4.87 4.67 15.16
CA GLN A 61 4.03 5.32 14.15
C GLN A 61 4.71 5.42 12.77
N LEU A 62 6.00 5.08 12.65
CA LEU A 62 6.73 5.01 11.37
C LEU A 62 6.39 3.74 10.56
N THR A 63 5.09 3.53 10.38
CA THR A 63 4.49 2.51 9.51
C THR A 63 3.60 3.18 8.47
N VAL A 64 3.27 2.49 7.38
CA VAL A 64 2.31 3.01 6.38
C VAL A 64 0.98 3.37 7.05
N ALA A 65 0.49 2.55 7.98
CA ALA A 65 -0.76 2.81 8.69
C ALA A 65 -0.68 4.05 9.60
N GLY A 66 0.42 4.22 10.35
CA GLY A 66 0.66 5.38 11.19
C GLY A 66 0.79 6.68 10.38
N VAL A 67 1.54 6.62 9.28
CA VAL A 67 1.71 7.74 8.34
C VAL A 67 0.41 8.11 7.65
N GLU A 68 -0.40 7.14 7.21
CA GLU A 68 -1.72 7.42 6.64
C GLU A 68 -2.66 8.07 7.65
N ARG A 69 -2.63 7.63 8.92
CA ARG A 69 -3.42 8.20 10.01
C ARG A 69 -3.01 9.65 10.28
N PHE A 70 -1.70 9.92 10.33
CA PHE A 70 -1.17 11.28 10.41
C PHE A 70 -1.65 12.13 9.22
N LEU A 71 -1.54 11.62 8.01
CA LEU A 71 -1.95 12.35 6.80
C LEU A 71 -3.46 12.60 6.75
N ARG A 72 -4.30 11.65 7.20
CA ARG A 72 -5.75 11.86 7.31
C ARG A 72 -6.08 12.93 8.35
N ALA A 73 -5.43 12.91 9.51
CA ALA A 73 -5.61 13.91 10.56
C ALA A 73 -5.10 15.30 10.14
N TYR A 74 -4.00 15.35 9.40
CA TYR A 74 -3.39 16.59 8.92
C TYR A 74 -4.14 17.20 7.74
N VAL A 75 -4.56 16.39 6.78
CA VAL A 75 -5.40 16.78 5.62
C VAL A 75 -6.89 16.79 6.02
N GLY A 76 -7.20 17.17 7.26
CA GLY A 76 -8.58 17.26 7.75
C GLY A 76 -9.48 18.19 6.92
N PRO A 77 -10.70 18.52 7.39
CA PRO A 77 -11.73 19.22 6.62
C PRO A 77 -11.29 20.51 5.89
N ARG A 78 -10.18 21.12 6.34
CA ARG A 78 -9.59 22.36 5.83
C ARG A 78 -8.98 22.27 4.43
N LEU A 79 -8.81 21.07 3.85
CA LEU A 79 -8.19 20.88 2.51
C LEU A 79 -9.06 20.08 1.53
N LYS A 80 -10.37 19.92 1.80
CA LYS A 80 -11.29 19.27 0.85
C LYS A 80 -11.25 19.98 -0.51
N GLY A 81 -10.75 19.30 -1.54
CA GLY A 81 -11.05 19.63 -2.94
C GLY A 81 -9.89 20.01 -3.87
N ARG A 82 -8.62 20.07 -3.46
CA ARG A 82 -7.52 20.46 -4.38
C ARG A 82 -6.53 19.32 -4.65
N ARG A 83 -6.17 19.10 -5.94
CA ARG A 83 -5.09 18.20 -6.39
C ARG A 83 -3.75 18.43 -5.65
N SER A 84 -3.55 19.65 -5.13
CA SER A 84 -2.45 20.05 -4.24
C SER A 84 -2.35 19.23 -2.93
N ALA A 85 -3.48 18.70 -2.43
CA ALA A 85 -3.49 17.83 -1.26
C ALA A 85 -2.88 16.45 -1.55
N GLN A 86 -3.08 15.92 -2.76
CA GLN A 86 -2.56 14.60 -3.15
C GLN A 86 -1.05 14.64 -3.41
N SER A 87 -0.54 15.69 -4.05
CA SER A 87 0.90 15.89 -4.23
C SER A 87 1.62 16.08 -2.89
N SER A 88 1.02 16.86 -1.98
CA SER A 88 1.52 17.06 -0.61
C SER A 88 1.57 15.75 0.18
N ARG A 89 0.54 14.90 0.04
CA ARG A 89 0.47 13.56 0.67
C ARG A 89 1.60 12.64 0.20
N GLY A 90 1.86 12.63 -1.12
CA GLY A 90 2.93 11.85 -1.71
C GLY A 90 4.32 12.28 -1.24
N VAL A 91 4.58 13.60 -1.18
CA VAL A 91 5.85 14.14 -0.68
C VAL A 91 6.04 13.82 0.81
N ALA A 92 4.99 13.98 1.62
CA ALA A 92 5.03 13.65 3.04
C ALA A 92 5.27 12.15 3.30
N SER A 93 4.61 11.27 2.55
CA SER A 93 4.82 9.83 2.66
C SER A 93 6.26 9.44 2.29
N LYS A 94 6.82 10.00 1.20
CA LYS A 94 8.22 9.77 0.81
C LYS A 94 9.20 10.28 1.86
N ALA A 95 8.95 11.46 2.42
CA ALA A 95 9.78 12.03 3.48
C ALA A 95 9.82 11.14 4.73
N LEU A 96 8.67 10.67 5.19
CA LEU A 96 8.57 9.82 6.38
C LEU A 96 9.14 8.41 6.12
N HIS A 97 9.00 7.89 4.90
CA HIS A 97 9.66 6.65 4.50
C HIS A 97 11.18 6.79 4.50
N ALA A 98 11.72 7.87 3.91
CA ALA A 98 13.15 8.14 3.89
C ALA A 98 13.71 8.34 5.31
N TRP A 99 12.91 8.90 6.23
CA TRP A 99 13.23 9.02 7.64
C TRP A 99 13.29 7.66 8.33
N ALA A 100 12.28 6.80 8.11
CA ALA A 100 12.27 5.43 8.64
C ALA A 100 13.41 4.56 8.07
N CYS A 101 13.83 4.76 6.82
CA CYS A 101 15.02 4.11 6.27
C CYS A 101 16.28 4.57 6.99
N ALA A 102 16.52 5.89 7.07
CA ALA A 102 17.72 6.42 7.71
C ALA A 102 17.81 6.05 9.20
N LEU A 103 16.67 5.96 9.89
CA LEU A 103 16.63 5.49 11.28
C LEU A 103 17.01 4.02 11.43
N ARG A 104 16.59 3.15 10.49
CA ARG A 104 17.04 1.76 10.46
C ARG A 104 18.53 1.65 10.18
N ASP A 105 19.06 2.46 9.26
CA ASP A 105 20.49 2.50 8.96
C ASP A 105 21.33 2.96 10.17
N LEU A 106 20.76 3.80 11.04
CA LEU A 106 21.36 4.19 12.33
C LEU A 106 21.13 3.18 13.45
N GLY A 107 20.53 2.02 13.17
CA GLY A 107 20.31 0.95 14.16
C GLY A 107 19.11 1.17 15.08
N THR A 108 18.21 2.12 14.79
CA THR A 108 16.98 2.27 15.58
C THR A 108 16.03 1.10 15.27
N PRO A 109 15.55 0.35 16.28
CA PRO A 109 14.53 -0.67 16.07
C PRO A 109 13.23 0.01 15.65
N LEU A 110 12.76 -0.27 14.43
CA LEU A 110 11.51 0.24 13.89
C LEU A 110 10.61 -0.92 13.45
N PRO A 111 9.28 -0.78 13.58
CA PRO A 111 8.34 -1.72 13.00
C PRO A 111 8.53 -1.78 11.48
N GLN A 112 8.11 -2.89 10.88
CA GLN A 112 8.18 -3.03 9.44
C GLN A 112 7.35 -1.93 8.76
N TRP A 113 7.98 -1.14 7.88
CA TRP A 113 7.35 0.02 7.24
C TRP A 113 5.99 -0.32 6.62
N ARG A 114 5.93 -1.42 5.85
CA ARG A 114 4.68 -2.11 5.56
C ARG A 114 4.65 -3.32 6.44
N GLU A 115 3.75 -3.35 7.41
CA GLU A 115 3.24 -4.63 7.88
C GLU A 115 2.85 -5.41 6.62
N LYS A 116 3.47 -6.57 6.40
CA LYS A 116 2.91 -7.50 5.42
C LYS A 116 1.49 -7.73 5.92
N PRO A 117 0.44 -7.31 5.20
CA PRO A 117 -0.88 -7.74 5.57
C PRO A 117 -0.79 -9.25 5.46
N THR A 118 -0.84 -9.96 6.59
CA THR A 118 -1.27 -11.36 6.54
C THR A 118 -2.63 -11.23 5.89
N PRO A 119 -2.80 -11.61 4.61
CA PRO A 119 -4.13 -11.52 4.06
C PRO A 119 -4.91 -12.49 4.94
N GLN A 120 -5.87 -11.96 5.71
CA GLN A 120 -6.95 -12.78 6.20
C GLN A 120 -7.72 -13.20 4.95
N LEU A 121 -7.14 -14.19 4.27
CA LEU A 121 -7.79 -14.89 3.20
C LEU A 121 -9.10 -15.37 3.82
N PRO A 122 -10.26 -15.14 3.18
CA PRO A 122 -11.46 -15.89 3.52
C PRO A 122 -11.03 -17.36 3.69
N PRO A 123 -11.46 -18.08 4.75
CA PRO A 123 -10.96 -19.42 5.06
C PRO A 123 -10.84 -20.32 3.81
N LEU A 124 -11.83 -20.23 2.93
CA LEU A 124 -11.90 -20.86 1.61
C LEU A 124 -10.69 -20.59 0.68
N VAL A 125 -10.17 -19.37 0.62
CA VAL A 125 -9.00 -19.04 -0.22
C VAL A 125 -7.69 -19.51 0.43
N SER A 126 -7.65 -19.58 1.77
CA SER A 126 -6.52 -20.18 2.49
C SER A 126 -6.45 -21.69 2.26
N GLU A 127 -7.60 -22.37 2.32
CA GLU A 127 -7.75 -23.79 1.99
C GLU A 127 -7.39 -24.06 0.53
N TYR A 128 -7.86 -23.22 -0.41
CA TYR A 128 -7.47 -23.31 -1.81
C TYR A 128 -5.96 -23.18 -2.01
N CYS A 129 -5.31 -22.25 -1.30
CA CYS A 129 -3.86 -22.07 -1.37
C CYS A 129 -3.10 -23.32 -0.90
N LYS A 130 -3.53 -23.93 0.21
CA LYS A 130 -2.97 -25.20 0.71
C LYS A 130 -3.19 -26.32 -0.32
N TYR A 131 -4.40 -26.45 -0.85
CA TYR A 131 -4.76 -27.43 -1.87
C TYR A 131 -3.89 -27.30 -3.13
N ARG A 132 -3.69 -26.07 -3.64
CA ARG A 132 -2.87 -25.84 -4.84
C ARG A 132 -1.41 -26.20 -4.63
N ARG A 133 -0.85 -25.90 -3.45
CA ARG A 133 0.52 -26.28 -3.09
C ARG A 133 0.70 -27.80 -2.99
N LEU A 134 -0.27 -28.49 -2.38
CA LEU A 134 -0.22 -29.94 -2.19
C LEU A 134 -0.39 -30.72 -3.50
N HIS A 135 -1.27 -30.28 -4.40
CA HIS A 135 -1.67 -31.09 -5.55
C HIS A 135 -1.02 -30.71 -6.89
N ASN A 136 -0.41 -29.52 -7.04
CA ASN A 136 -0.01 -29.04 -8.36
C ASN A 136 1.42 -28.48 -8.48
N GLY A 137 2.23 -28.46 -7.41
CA GLY A 137 3.63 -28.00 -7.47
C GLY A 137 3.81 -26.64 -8.18
N VAL A 138 2.82 -25.75 -8.07
CA VAL A 138 2.76 -24.51 -8.86
C VAL A 138 3.79 -23.49 -8.38
N SER A 139 4.41 -22.79 -9.34
CA SER A 139 5.30 -21.67 -9.03
C SER A 139 4.59 -20.57 -8.25
N ASP A 140 5.32 -19.82 -7.42
CA ASP A 140 4.75 -18.73 -6.61
C ASP A 140 4.00 -17.70 -7.47
N GLY A 141 4.51 -17.38 -8.67
CA GLY A 141 3.84 -16.48 -9.62
C GLY A 141 2.49 -17.02 -10.10
N THR A 142 2.38 -18.33 -10.32
CA THR A 142 1.11 -18.98 -10.69
C THR A 142 0.15 -19.00 -9.51
N LEU A 143 0.66 -19.29 -8.32
CA LEU A 143 -0.15 -19.30 -7.09
C LEU A 143 -0.75 -17.92 -6.79
N ILE A 144 0.04 -16.85 -6.94
CA ILE A 144 -0.44 -15.48 -6.78
C ILE A 144 -1.59 -15.19 -7.76
N ARG A 145 -1.40 -15.53 -9.04
CA ARG A 145 -2.42 -15.32 -10.08
C ARG A 145 -3.70 -16.10 -9.81
N ASP A 146 -3.58 -17.34 -9.37
CA ASP A 146 -4.73 -18.19 -9.00
C ASP A 146 -5.50 -17.60 -7.81
N ILE A 147 -4.79 -17.12 -6.79
CA ILE A 147 -5.37 -16.47 -5.62
C ILE A 147 -6.10 -15.17 -6.01
N GLU A 148 -5.47 -14.32 -6.83
CA GLU A 148 -6.09 -13.07 -7.29
C GLU A 148 -7.32 -13.33 -8.13
N THR A 149 -7.30 -14.36 -8.98
CA THR A 149 -8.47 -14.78 -9.77
C THR A 149 -9.61 -15.24 -8.87
N ALA A 150 -9.33 -16.11 -7.90
CA ALA A 150 -10.33 -16.60 -6.94
C ALA A 150 -10.92 -15.45 -6.11
N ARG A 151 -10.09 -14.52 -5.63
CA ARG A 151 -10.54 -13.32 -4.90
C ARG A 151 -11.45 -12.44 -5.75
N GLY A 152 -11.06 -12.16 -6.98
CA GLY A 152 -11.86 -11.36 -7.91
C GLY A 152 -13.24 -11.97 -8.15
N PHE A 153 -13.30 -13.29 -8.32
CA PHE A 153 -14.54 -14.02 -8.50
C PHE A 153 -15.44 -13.96 -7.25
N LEU A 154 -14.89 -14.25 -6.08
CA LEU A 154 -15.63 -14.19 -4.80
C LEU A 154 -16.15 -12.77 -4.51
N LEU A 155 -15.40 -11.73 -4.85
CA LEU A 155 -15.84 -10.35 -4.71
C LEU A 155 -17.05 -10.04 -5.61
N GLN A 156 -17.05 -10.55 -6.84
CA GLN A 156 -18.19 -10.41 -7.76
C GLN A 156 -19.45 -11.13 -7.25
N LEU A 157 -19.28 -12.32 -6.65
CA LEU A 157 -20.42 -13.04 -6.04
C LEU A 157 -20.99 -12.26 -4.86
N ARG A 158 -20.12 -11.74 -3.98
CA ARG A 158 -20.51 -10.90 -2.85
C ARG A 158 -21.23 -9.63 -3.28
N SER A 159 -20.77 -8.95 -4.34
CA SER A 159 -21.46 -7.76 -4.85
C SER A 159 -22.86 -8.06 -5.40
N ARG A 160 -23.14 -9.33 -5.72
CA ARG A 160 -24.45 -9.84 -6.14
C ARG A 160 -25.22 -10.53 -5.00
N THR A 161 -24.73 -10.40 -3.76
CA THR A 161 -25.28 -11.06 -2.56
C THR A 161 -25.50 -12.56 -2.74
N LYS A 162 -24.67 -13.22 -3.56
CA LYS A 162 -24.75 -14.66 -3.81
C LYS A 162 -23.70 -15.40 -2.99
N PRO A 163 -24.09 -16.47 -2.28
CA PRO A 163 -23.16 -17.35 -1.61
C PRO A 163 -22.49 -18.29 -2.64
N VAL A 164 -21.32 -18.83 -2.31
CA VAL A 164 -20.48 -19.59 -3.26
C VAL A 164 -21.17 -20.88 -3.69
N GLU A 165 -21.94 -21.49 -2.79
CA GLU A 165 -22.70 -22.72 -2.99
C GLU A 165 -23.81 -22.56 -4.03
N ARG A 166 -24.26 -21.32 -4.29
CA ARG A 166 -25.27 -20.98 -5.31
C ARG A 166 -24.67 -20.38 -6.57
N THR A 167 -23.38 -20.62 -6.82
CA THR A 167 -22.71 -20.17 -8.03
C THR A 167 -23.35 -20.82 -9.26
N THR A 168 -23.75 -20.00 -10.24
CA THR A 168 -24.32 -20.48 -11.50
C THR A 168 -23.36 -20.24 -12.67
N LEU A 169 -23.57 -20.94 -13.79
CA LEU A 169 -22.80 -20.71 -15.02
C LEU A 169 -22.86 -19.24 -15.47
N ASN A 170 -24.03 -18.60 -15.31
CA ASN A 170 -24.22 -17.18 -15.60
C ASN A 170 -23.31 -16.24 -14.78
N ASP A 171 -22.92 -16.64 -13.56
CA ASP A 171 -22.00 -15.85 -12.74
C ASP A 171 -20.55 -15.99 -13.23
N VAL A 172 -20.17 -17.18 -13.71
CA VAL A 172 -18.89 -17.44 -14.38
C VAL A 172 -18.80 -16.64 -15.69
N ASP A 173 -19.82 -16.72 -16.54
CA ASP A 173 -19.87 -15.99 -17.80
C ASP A 173 -19.82 -14.48 -17.60
N ALA A 174 -20.54 -13.97 -16.59
CA ALA A 174 -20.48 -12.56 -16.25
C ALA A 174 -19.09 -12.14 -15.79
N PHE A 175 -18.39 -12.98 -15.01
CA PHE A 175 -17.02 -12.71 -14.58
C PHE A 175 -16.06 -12.66 -15.78
N VAL A 176 -16.11 -13.66 -16.65
CA VAL A 176 -15.26 -13.73 -17.85
C VAL A 176 -15.54 -12.56 -18.80
N ARG A 177 -16.81 -12.20 -18.99
CA ARG A 177 -17.21 -11.02 -19.79
C ARG A 177 -16.71 -9.71 -19.19
N ASN A 178 -16.73 -9.57 -17.86
CA ASN A 178 -16.17 -8.39 -17.20
C ASN A 178 -14.64 -8.30 -17.35
N LEU A 179 -13.94 -9.44 -17.41
CA LEU A 179 -12.51 -9.47 -17.64
C LEU A 179 -12.16 -9.16 -19.11
N SER A 180 -12.95 -9.66 -20.07
CA SER A 180 -12.69 -9.47 -21.49
C SER A 180 -12.83 -8.03 -21.96
N THR A 181 -13.57 -7.18 -21.23
CA THR A 181 -13.64 -5.74 -21.53
C THR A 181 -12.38 -4.98 -21.12
N ARG A 182 -11.49 -5.58 -20.30
CA ARG A 182 -10.36 -4.88 -19.67
C ARG A 182 -9.00 -5.54 -19.92
N LEU A 183 -8.97 -6.80 -20.36
CA LEU A 183 -7.75 -7.59 -20.49
C LEU A 183 -7.59 -8.15 -21.90
N ALA A 184 -6.33 -8.38 -22.31
CA ALA A 184 -6.02 -9.05 -23.57
C ALA A 184 -6.53 -10.51 -23.57
N LYS A 185 -6.89 -11.02 -24.76
CA LYS A 185 -7.45 -12.39 -24.93
C LYS A 185 -6.61 -13.48 -24.26
N ARG A 186 -5.28 -13.40 -24.38
CA ARG A 186 -4.34 -14.35 -23.74
C ARG A 186 -4.47 -14.33 -22.22
N THR A 187 -4.50 -13.13 -21.62
CA THR A 187 -4.65 -12.95 -20.17
C THR A 187 -6.02 -13.44 -19.68
N VAL A 188 -7.07 -13.27 -20.49
CA VAL A 188 -8.41 -13.82 -20.17
C VAL A 188 -8.35 -15.35 -20.15
N ALA A 189 -7.73 -15.98 -21.16
CA ALA A 189 -7.58 -17.44 -21.20
C ALA A 189 -6.78 -17.99 -20.01
N ASP A 190 -5.69 -17.32 -19.64
CA ASP A 190 -4.90 -17.65 -18.45
C ASP A 190 -5.75 -17.53 -17.18
N THR A 191 -6.53 -16.47 -17.06
CA THR A 191 -7.44 -16.24 -15.93
C THR A 191 -8.56 -17.28 -15.88
N CYS A 192 -9.13 -17.68 -17.03
CA CYS A 192 -10.12 -18.76 -17.11
C CYS A 192 -9.53 -20.10 -16.65
N SER A 193 -8.27 -20.36 -16.98
CA SER A 193 -7.57 -21.57 -16.50
C SER A 193 -7.42 -21.58 -14.98
N SER A 194 -7.06 -20.43 -14.39
CA SER A 194 -7.00 -20.24 -12.93
C SER A 194 -8.37 -20.35 -12.26
N LEU A 195 -9.41 -19.79 -12.88
CA LEU A 195 -10.79 -19.88 -12.39
C LEU A 195 -11.28 -21.32 -12.41
N ARG A 196 -11.01 -22.08 -13.48
CA ARG A 196 -11.35 -23.50 -13.57
C ARG A 196 -10.68 -24.31 -12.47
N ALA A 197 -9.42 -24.03 -12.14
CA ALA A 197 -8.72 -24.69 -11.05
C ALA A 197 -9.40 -24.40 -9.69
N PHE A 198 -9.85 -23.16 -9.47
CA PHE A 198 -10.59 -22.78 -8.27
C PHE A 198 -11.97 -23.44 -8.19
N LEU A 199 -12.75 -23.44 -9.27
CA LEU A 199 -14.06 -24.13 -9.31
C LEU A 199 -13.93 -25.63 -9.08
N ARG A 200 -12.87 -26.26 -9.61
CA ARG A 200 -12.59 -27.67 -9.36
C ARG A 200 -12.27 -27.94 -7.89
N PHE A 201 -11.52 -27.05 -7.24
CA PHE A 201 -11.30 -27.13 -5.79
C PHE A 201 -12.63 -27.07 -5.04
N LEU A 202 -13.49 -26.09 -5.33
CA LEU A 202 -14.81 -25.97 -4.70
C LEU A 202 -15.67 -27.22 -4.88
N HIS A 203 -15.59 -27.87 -6.04
CA HIS A 203 -16.33 -29.10 -6.31
C HIS A 203 -15.80 -30.33 -5.54
N ILE A 204 -14.50 -30.36 -5.20
CA ILE A 204 -13.87 -31.48 -4.48
C ILE A 204 -14.03 -31.31 -2.96
N THR A 205 -14.02 -30.07 -2.46
CA THR A 205 -14.03 -29.77 -1.03
C THR A 205 -15.37 -29.27 -0.49
N GLY A 206 -16.39 -29.18 -1.35
CA GLY A 206 -17.72 -28.66 -1.04
C GLY A 206 -18.81 -29.70 -1.19
#